data_AF-A0A9X3M7X9-F1
#
_entry.id   AF-A0A9X3M7X9-F1
#
_cell.length_a   1.000
_cell.length_b   1.000
_cell.length_c   1.000
_cell.angle_alpha   90.00
_cell.angle_beta   90.00
_cell.angle_gamma   90.00
#
_symmetry.space_group_name_H-M   'P 1'
#
loop_
_entity.id
_entity.type
_entity.pdbx_description
1 polymer ?
#
loop_
_entity_poly.entity_id
_entity_poly.type
_entity_poly.pdbx_seq_one_letter_code
_entity_poly.pdbx_strand_id
1 'polypeptide(L)'
;MSGATYYAFRDSAADSTKGDINTVMNDIANTLDDIDNSIEDLRGGWEATEADAYYEIITKWKDGATNLKDVLKDVQDALQNMKDGNTKLRQGIAKVLDETS
;
A
#
# COMPACT_ATOMS: atom_id res chain seq x y z
N MET A 1 -28.86 -7.66 -19.46
CA MET A 1 -28.16 -7.28 -18.22
C MET A 1 -28.37 -5.80 -18.02
N SER A 2 -28.94 -5.37 -16.89
CA SER A 2 -29.15 -3.94 -16.62
C SER A 2 -27.82 -3.26 -16.31
N GLY A 3 -27.73 -1.94 -16.48
CA GLY A 3 -26.54 -1.19 -16.06
C GLY A 3 -26.14 -1.49 -14.61
N ALA A 4 -27.11 -1.70 -13.72
CA ALA A 4 -26.89 -2.03 -12.32
C ALA A 4 -26.06 -3.31 -12.09
N THR A 5 -26.23 -4.35 -12.92
CA THR A 5 -25.49 -5.62 -12.77
C THR A 5 -24.04 -5.51 -13.27
N TYR A 6 -23.80 -4.77 -14.35
CA TYR A 6 -22.46 -4.49 -14.84
C TYR A 6 -21.64 -3.61 -13.87
N TYR A 7 -22.29 -2.61 -13.25
CA TYR A 7 -21.64 -1.76 -12.27
C TYR A 7 -21.32 -2.49 -10.95
N ALA A 8 -22.21 -3.37 -10.48
CA ALA A 8 -21.95 -4.15 -9.27
C ALA A 8 -20.78 -5.14 -9.43
N PHE A 9 -20.62 -5.75 -10.61
CA PHE A 9 -19.51 -6.67 -10.88
C PHE A 9 -18.14 -5.95 -10.91
N ARG A 10 -18.09 -4.72 -11.42
CA ARG A 10 -16.85 -3.92 -11.43
C ARG A 10 -16.46 -3.43 -10.03
N ASP A 11 -17.43 -3.27 -9.14
CA ASP A 11 -17.23 -2.87 -7.74
C ASP A 11 -16.55 -3.99 -6.94
N SER A 12 -17.07 -5.22 -7.04
CA SER A 12 -16.51 -6.37 -6.33
C SER A 12 -15.08 -6.70 -6.78
N ALA A 13 -14.79 -6.58 -8.08
CA ALA A 13 -13.45 -6.79 -8.62
C ALA A 13 -12.45 -5.72 -8.14
N ALA A 14 -12.87 -4.45 -8.09
CA ALA A 14 -12.04 -3.34 -7.62
C ALA A 14 -11.77 -3.42 -6.10
N ASP A 15 -12.78 -3.77 -5.30
CA ASP A 15 -12.63 -3.95 -3.86
C ASP A 15 -11.75 -5.17 -3.53
N SER A 16 -11.87 -6.27 -4.28
CA SER A 16 -10.97 -7.43 -4.14
C SER A 16 -9.53 -7.04 -4.46
N THR A 17 -9.30 -6.36 -5.58
CA THR A 17 -7.94 -5.94 -5.98
C THR A 17 -7.31 -5.00 -4.96
N LYS A 18 -8.09 -4.07 -4.39
CA LYS A 18 -7.63 -3.20 -3.31
C LYS A 18 -7.27 -3.99 -2.06
N GLY A 19 -8.07 -4.98 -1.70
CA GLY A 19 -7.79 -5.89 -0.60
C GLY A 19 -6.45 -6.62 -0.78
N ASP A 20 -6.24 -7.19 -1.97
CA ASP A 20 -5.01 -7.90 -2.31
C ASP A 20 -3.79 -6.98 -2.25
N ILE A 21 -3.90 -5.77 -2.82
CA ILE A 21 -2.81 -4.78 -2.77
C ILE A 21 -2.53 -4.39 -1.32
N ASN A 22 -3.55 -4.13 -0.49
CA ASN A 22 -3.36 -3.82 0.93
C ASN A 22 -2.65 -4.95 1.68
N THR A 23 -3.00 -6.20 1.41
CA THR A 23 -2.32 -7.37 1.99
C THR A 23 -0.84 -7.38 1.61
N VAL A 24 -0.52 -7.26 0.32
CA VAL A 24 0.87 -7.25 -0.16
C VAL A 24 1.67 -6.10 0.46
N MET A 25 1.07 -4.91 0.60
CA MET A 25 1.75 -3.77 1.22
C MET A 25 2.04 -4.01 2.70
N ASN A 26 1.11 -4.65 3.43
CA ASN A 26 1.34 -5.03 4.82
C ASN A 26 2.44 -6.09 4.95
N ASP A 27 2.47 -7.07 4.04
CA ASP A 27 3.52 -8.11 4.03
C ASP A 27 4.91 -7.51 3.78
N ILE A 28 5.00 -6.52 2.87
CA ILE A 28 6.25 -5.79 2.62
C ILE A 28 6.65 -5.00 3.87
N ALA A 29 5.71 -4.28 4.49
CA ALA A 29 6.00 -3.50 5.70
C ALA A 29 6.52 -4.38 6.85
N ASN A 30 5.88 -5.54 7.06
CA ASN A 30 6.32 -6.52 8.06
C ASN A 30 7.72 -7.07 7.74
N THR A 31 7.99 -7.38 6.47
CA THR A 31 9.32 -7.85 6.03
C THR A 31 10.40 -6.80 6.30
N LEU A 32 10.10 -5.51 6.09
CA LEU A 32 11.03 -4.42 6.41
C LEU A 32 11.32 -4.35 7.92
N ASP A 33 10.31 -4.54 8.76
CA ASP A 33 10.45 -4.56 10.22
C ASP A 33 11.27 -5.78 10.69
N ASP A 34 11.04 -6.95 10.10
CA ASP A 34 11.81 -8.17 10.40
C ASP A 34 13.30 -8.02 10.05
N ILE A 35 13.61 -7.35 8.94
CA ILE A 35 14.99 -7.05 8.57
C ILE A 35 15.61 -6.04 9.53
N ASP A 36 14.87 -5.00 9.95
CA ASP A 36 15.37 -4.02 10.92
C ASP A 36 15.71 -4.68 12.27
N ASN A 37 14.84 -5.57 12.75
CA ASN A 37 15.08 -6.37 13.95
C ASN A 37 16.33 -7.27 13.79
N SER A 38 16.44 -7.96 12.65
CA SER A 38 17.60 -8.81 12.36
C SER A 38 18.91 -8.02 12.34
N ILE A 39 18.87 -6.78 11.85
CA ILE A 39 20.02 -5.88 11.83
C ILE A 39 20.42 -5.45 13.25
N GLU A 40 19.46 -5.06 14.10
CA GLU A 40 19.75 -4.67 15.48
C GLU A 40 20.31 -5.85 16.31
N ASP A 41 19.84 -7.08 16.06
CA ASP A 41 20.39 -8.29 16.69
C ASP A 41 21.86 -8.53 16.29
N LEU A 42 22.19 -8.34 15.01
CA LEU A 42 23.56 -8.50 14.50
C LEU A 42 24.51 -7.43 15.05
N ARG A 43 24.01 -6.22 15.33
CA ARG A 43 24.79 -5.09 15.82
C ARG A 43 25.50 -5.38 17.15
N GLY A 44 24.93 -6.25 17.98
CA GLY A 44 25.54 -6.68 19.25
C GLY A 44 26.86 -7.44 19.10
N GLY A 45 27.15 -7.99 17.91
CA GLY A 45 28.33 -8.81 17.61
C GLY A 45 29.41 -8.11 16.78
N TRP A 46 29.25 -6.83 16.43
CA TRP A 46 30.20 -6.13 15.55
C TRP A 46 31.43 -5.65 16.32
N GLU A 47 32.57 -6.30 16.11
CA GLU A 47 33.86 -5.79 16.58
C GLU A 47 34.26 -4.53 15.79
N ALA A 48 34.87 -3.57 16.49
CA ALA A 48 34.99 -2.16 16.10
C ALA A 48 35.74 -1.85 14.78
N THR A 49 36.38 -2.82 14.13
CA THR A 49 37.15 -2.59 12.88
C THR A 49 36.31 -2.76 11.61
N GLU A 50 35.19 -3.48 11.67
CA GLU A 50 34.26 -3.66 10.54
C GLU A 50 32.98 -2.84 10.72
N ALA A 51 32.77 -2.29 11.92
CA ALA A 51 31.57 -1.58 12.33
C ALA A 51 31.21 -0.38 11.44
N ASP A 52 32.19 0.38 10.93
CA ASP A 52 31.93 1.56 10.10
C ASP A 52 31.22 1.23 8.78
N ALA A 53 31.66 0.18 8.08
CA ALA A 53 31.04 -0.27 6.85
C ALA A 53 29.61 -0.77 7.10
N TYR A 54 29.41 -1.47 8.21
CA TYR A 54 28.10 -1.92 8.62
C TYR A 54 27.16 -0.76 8.97
N TYR A 55 27.65 0.27 9.69
CA TYR A 55 26.86 1.45 10.00
C TYR A 55 26.40 2.21 8.75
N GLU A 56 27.25 2.31 7.73
CA GLU A 56 26.87 2.90 6.46
C GLU A 56 25.74 2.09 5.78
N ILE A 57 25.88 0.76 5.76
CA ILE A 57 24.87 -0.14 5.18
C ILE A 57 23.54 -0.05 5.95
N ILE A 58 23.56 -0.09 7.28
CA ILE A 58 22.35 0.09 8.11
C ILE A 58 21.67 1.41 7.78
N THR A 59 22.43 2.49 7.69
CA THR A 59 21.87 3.83 7.47
C THR A 59 21.14 3.86 6.13
N LYS A 60 21.79 3.39 5.07
CA LYS A 60 21.18 3.27 3.73
C LYS A 60 19.97 2.34 3.71
N TRP A 61 20.02 1.25 4.48
CA TRP A 61 18.89 0.34 4.65
C TRP A 61 17.70 1.06 5.28
N LYS A 62 17.90 1.74 6.41
CA LYS A 62 16.84 2.46 7.13
C LYS A 62 16.21 3.56 6.28
N ASP A 63 17.03 4.30 5.55
CA ASP A 63 16.55 5.32 4.59
C ASP A 63 15.72 4.68 3.48
N GLY A 64 16.21 3.58 2.88
CA GLY A 64 15.50 2.84 1.84
C GLY A 64 14.18 2.24 2.32
N ALA A 65 14.17 1.63 3.50
CA ALA A 65 12.98 1.06 4.12
C ALA A 65 11.93 2.14 4.44
N THR A 66 12.36 3.30 4.94
CA THR A 66 11.47 4.44 5.21
C THR A 66 10.84 4.95 3.91
N ASN A 67 11.65 5.19 2.88
CA ASN A 67 11.16 5.63 1.57
C ASN A 67 10.17 4.63 0.97
N LEU A 68 10.43 3.33 1.12
CA LEU A 68 9.52 2.30 0.61
C LEU A 68 8.19 2.31 1.38
N LYS A 69 8.20 2.47 2.70
CA LYS A 69 6.98 2.61 3.52
C LYS A 69 6.16 3.82 3.08
N ASP A 70 6.81 4.96 2.78
CA ASP A 70 6.14 6.16 2.29
C ASP A 70 5.47 5.90 0.92
N VAL A 71 6.18 5.26 -0.02
CA VAL A 71 5.60 4.89 -1.33
C VAL A 71 4.40 3.95 -1.17
N LEU A 72 4.47 2.97 -0.27
CA LEU A 72 3.32 2.07 0.01
C LEU A 72 2.14 2.86 0.56
N LYS A 73 2.38 3.86 1.41
CA LYS A 73 1.34 4.75 1.94
C LYS A 73 0.69 5.59 0.83
N ASP A 74 1.49 6.15 -0.09
CA ASP A 74 0.99 6.89 -1.24
C ASP A 74 0.10 6.03 -2.15
N VAL A 75 0.48 4.77 -2.36
CA VAL A 75 -0.32 3.80 -3.12
C VAL A 75 -1.65 3.52 -2.40
N GLN A 76 -1.65 3.32 -1.08
CA GLN A 76 -2.88 3.16 -0.30
C GLN A 76 -3.83 4.35 -0.48
N ASP A 77 -3.30 5.57 -0.40
CA ASP A 77 -4.08 6.79 -0.52
C ASP A 77 -4.63 6.99 -1.93
N ALA A 78 -3.83 6.69 -2.97
CA ALA A 78 -4.28 6.70 -4.35
C ALA A 78 -5.45 5.72 -4.58
N LEU A 79 -5.34 4.49 -4.07
CA LEU A 79 -6.40 3.48 -4.18
C LEU A 79 -7.67 3.90 -3.43
N GLN A 80 -7.54 4.53 -2.26
CA GLN A 80 -8.68 5.08 -1.53
C GLN A 80 -9.36 6.21 -2.31
N ASN A 81 -8.58 7.15 -2.85
CA ASN A 81 -9.10 8.26 -3.65
C ASN A 81 -9.82 7.76 -4.92
N MET A 82 -9.29 6.72 -5.58
CA MET A 82 -9.96 6.09 -6.73
C MET A 82 -11.30 5.47 -6.35
N LYS A 83 -11.38 4.78 -5.21
CA LYS A 83 -12.65 4.22 -4.69
C LYS A 83 -13.69 5.31 -4.43
N ASP A 84 -13.27 6.39 -3.79
CA ASP A 84 -14.17 7.50 -3.46
C ASP A 84 -14.64 8.23 -4.72
N GLY A 85 -13.74 8.44 -5.69
CA GLY A 85 -14.05 9.00 -7.00
C GLY A 85 -15.06 8.16 -7.78
N ASN A 86 -14.86 6.84 -7.84
CA ASN A 86 -15.80 5.92 -8.47
C ASN A 86 -17.17 5.93 -7.79
N THR A 87 -17.20 6.01 -6.46
CA THR A 87 -18.45 6.09 -5.69
C THR A 87 -19.22 7.36 -6.05
N LYS A 88 -18.54 8.52 -6.08
CA LYS A 88 -19.15 9.80 -6.46
C LYS A 88 -19.66 9.81 -7.90
N LEU A 89 -18.85 9.30 -8.85
CA LEU A 89 -19.25 9.18 -10.25
C LEU A 89 -20.54 8.36 -10.38
N ARG A 90 -20.63 7.25 -9.66
CA ARG A 90 -21.82 6.39 -9.66
C ARG A 90 -23.05 7.07 -9.06
N GLN A 91 -22.90 7.78 -7.94
CA GLN A 91 -24.00 8.56 -7.35
C GLN A 91 -24.51 9.63 -8.33
N GLY A 92 -23.61 10.29 -9.06
CA GLY A 92 -23.98 11.24 -10.11
C GLY A 92 -24.76 10.58 -11.26
N ILE A 93 -24.29 9.44 -11.75
CA ILE A 93 -25.00 8.67 -12.80
C ILE A 93 -26.39 8.23 -12.33
N ALA A 94 -26.50 7.70 -11.10
CA ALA A 94 -27.79 7.27 -10.54
C ALA A 94 -28.79 8.43 -10.46
N LYS A 95 -28.34 9.59 -9.98
CA LYS A 95 -29.16 10.80 -9.93
C LYS A 95 -29.65 11.23 -11.33
N VAL A 96 -28.78 11.23 -12.33
CA VAL A 96 -29.16 11.60 -13.71
C VAL A 96 -30.18 10.61 -14.27
N LEU A 97 -30.04 9.31 -13.99
CA LEU A 97 -31.01 8.29 -14.41
C LEU A 97 -32.37 8.50 -13.75
N ASP A 98 -32.41 8.81 -12.45
CA ASP A 98 -33.65 9.10 -11.74
C ASP A 98 -34.33 10.39 -12.27
N GLU A 99 -33.55 11.40 -12.67
CA GLU A 99 -34.06 12.65 -13.25
C GLU A 99 -34.54 12.50 -14.71
N THR A 100 -34.09 11.45 -15.42
CA THR A 100 -34.43 11.20 -16.84
C THR A 100 -35.42 10.06 -17.05
N SER A 101 -35.85 9.38 -15.98
CA SER A 101 -36.87 8.33 -15.95
C SER A 101 -38.25 8.89 -15.60
#